data_AF-A0A0H4X5N9-F1
#
_entry.id   AF-A0A0H4X5N9-F1
#
_cell.length_a   1.000
_cell.length_b   1.000
_cell.length_c   1.000
_cell.angle_alpha   90.00
_cell.angle_beta   90.00
_cell.angle_gamma   90.00
#
_symmetry.space_group_name_H-M   'P 1'
#
loop_
_entity.id
_entity.type
_entity.pdbx_description
1 polymer ?
#
loop_
_entity_poly.entity_id
_entity_poly.type
_entity_poly.pdbx_seq_one_letter_code
_entity_poly.pdbx_strand_id
1 'polypeptide(L)' 'MRLEQVEDKGTLIILTPERFTASNPEHVALAEVVHATLEQAGLMRPLQAQP' A
#
# COMPACT_ATOMS: atom_id res chain seq x y z
N MET A 1 -8.65 -5.22 4.83
CA MET A 1 -7.58 -4.26 5.16
C MET A 1 -7.35 -4.22 6.67
N ARG A 2 -6.08 -4.28 7.09
CA ARG A 2 -5.64 -4.11 8.48
C ARG A 2 -4.47 -3.14 8.52
N LEU A 3 -4.37 -2.36 9.60
CA LEU A 3 -3.23 -1.48 9.89
C LEU A 3 -2.44 -2.07 11.06
N GLU A 4 -1.12 -2.17 10.93
CA GLU A 4 -0.22 -2.64 11.98
C GLU A 4 0.90 -1.61 12.20
N GLN A 5 1.19 -1.29 13.45
CA GLN A 5 2.33 -0.42 13.79
C GLN A 5 3.61 -1.24 13.73
N VAL A 6 4.61 -0.73 13.00
CA VAL A 6 5.93 -1.33 12.86
C VAL A 6 6.92 -0.41 13.59
N GLU A 7 7.01 -0.59 14.90
CA GLU A 7 7.94 0.11 15.80
C GLU A 7 8.20 1.58 15.39
N ASP A 8 9.45 1.92 15.06
CA ASP A 8 9.90 3.24 14.62
C ASP A 8 9.81 3.45 13.09
N LYS A 9 9.31 2.47 12.34
CA LYS A 9 9.25 2.45 10.87
C LYS A 9 7.93 2.98 10.30
N GLY A 10 6.89 3.08 11.13
CA GLY A 10 5.58 3.62 10.75
C GLY A 10 4.49 2.55 10.72
N THR A 11 3.57 2.66 9.76
CA THR A 11 2.38 1.80 9.68
C THR A 11 2.44 0.89 8.45
N LEU A 12 2.30 -0.42 8.67
CA LEU A 12 2.08 -1.41 7.63
C LEU A 12 0.59 -1.52 7.32
N ILE A 13 0.25 -1.37 6.03
CA ILE A 13 -1.11 -1.57 5.53
C ILE A 13 -1.18 -2.94 4.87
N ILE A 14 -1.89 -3.87 5.49
CA ILE A 14 -2.16 -5.19 4.93
C ILE A 14 -3.45 -5.09 4.12
N LEU A 15 -3.34 -5.14 2.79
CA LEU A 15 -4.47 -5.01 1.87
C LEU A 15 -5.47 -6.17 2.05
N THR A 16 -4.97 -7.41 1.98
CA THR A 16 -5.71 -8.66 2.15
C THR A 16 -4.86 -9.67 2.96
N PRO A 17 -5.48 -10.56 3.76
CA PRO A 17 -4.76 -11.62 4.46
C PRO A 17 -4.27 -12.75 3.54
N GLU A 18 -4.80 -12.86 2.32
CA GLU A 18 -4.37 -13.87 1.36
C GLU A 18 -3.15 -13.44 0.53
N ARG A 19 -2.57 -14.37 -0.23
CA ARG A 19 -1.42 -14.04 -1.09
C ARG A 19 -1.87 -13.09 -2.19
N PHE A 20 -1.36 -11.87 -2.13
CA PHE A 20 -1.53 -10.85 -3.14
C PHE A 20 -0.68 -11.15 -4.39
N THR A 21 -1.27 -11.00 -5.58
CA THR A 21 -0.64 -11.35 -6.86
C THR A 21 -0.99 -10.33 -7.94
N ALA A 22 -0.03 -10.02 -8.81
CA ALA A 22 -0.26 -9.12 -9.95
C ALA A 22 -1.12 -9.76 -11.06
N SER A 23 -1.28 -11.09 -11.07
CA SER A 23 -2.10 -11.80 -12.04
C SER A 23 -3.60 -11.80 -11.71
N ASN A 24 -3.98 -11.46 -10.47
CA ASN A 24 -5.38 -11.33 -10.10
C ASN A 24 -5.83 -9.87 -10.30
N PRO A 25 -6.77 -9.57 -11.21
CA PRO A 25 -7.23 -8.19 -11.44
C PRO A 25 -7.87 -7.55 -10.20
N GLU A 26 -8.50 -8.33 -9.32
CA GLU A 26 -9.10 -7.79 -8.08
C GLU A 26 -8.04 -7.27 -7.11
N HIS A 27 -6.88 -7.94 -7.06
CA HIS A 27 -5.75 -7.47 -6.28
C HIS A 27 -5.23 -6.14 -6.83
N VAL A 28 -5.03 -6.04 -8.15
CA VAL A 28 -4.57 -4.80 -8.79
C VAL A 28 -5.52 -3.63 -8.48
N ALA A 29 -6.83 -3.85 -8.63
CA ALA A 29 -7.83 -2.84 -8.31
C ALA A 29 -7.78 -2.39 -6.84
N LEU A 30 -7.59 -3.33 -5.90
CA LEU A 30 -7.44 -3.00 -4.48
C LEU A 30 -6.18 -2.15 -4.22
N ALA A 31 -5.06 -2.46 -4.87
CA ALA A 31 -3.85 -1.65 -4.77
C ALA A 31 -4.06 -0.23 -5.33
N GLU A 32 -4.73 -0.08 -6.46
CA GLU A 32 -5.02 1.23 -7.06
C GLU A 32 -5.86 2.12 -6.14
N VAL A 33 -6.93 1.55 -5.55
CA VAL A 33 -7.80 2.30 -4.63
C VAL A 33 -7.03 2.78 -3.40
N VAL A 34 -6.22 1.90 -2.79
CA VAL A 34 -5.43 2.28 -1.62
C VAL A 34 -4.34 3.28 -1.99
N HIS A 35 -3.69 3.12 -3.14
CA HIS A 35 -2.69 4.07 -3.63
C HIS A 35 -3.28 5.47 -3.80
N ALA A 36 -4.42 5.58 -4.50
CA ALA A 36 -5.12 6.86 -4.69
C ALA A 36 -5.53 7.48 -3.35
N THR A 37 -5.99 6.67 -2.39
CA THR A 37 -6.35 7.14 -1.05
C THR A 37 -5.14 7.73 -0.31
N LEU A 38 -3.99 7.04 -0.35
CA LEU A 38 -2.77 7.50 0.31
C LEU A 38 -2.18 8.74 -0.39
N GLU A 39 -2.31 8.82 -1.72
CA GLU A 39 -1.91 9.99 -2.49
C GLU A 39 -2.75 11.22 -2.13
N GLN A 40 -4.08 11.07 -2.09
CA GLN A 40 -4.99 12.15 -1.66
C GLN A 40 -4.74 12.60 -0.21
N ALA A 41 -4.31 11.68 0.66
CA ALA A 41 -3.93 11.98 2.03
C ALA A 41 -2.53 12.64 2.14
N GLY A 42 -1.79 12.79 1.04
CA GLY A 42 -0.43 13.32 1.04
C GLY A 42 0.61 12.40 1.68
N LEU A 43 0.30 11.11 1.81
CA LEU A 43 1.17 10.10 2.43
C LEU A 43 2.12 9.45 1.43
N MET A 44 1.85 9.59 0.13
CA MET A 44 2.73 9.12 -0.94
C MET A 44 3.78 10.19 -1.25
N ARG A 45 5.05 9.86 -1.08
CA ARG A 45 6.18 10.68 -1.54
C ARG A 45 6.69 10.13 -2.88
N PRO A 46 7.17 11.00 -3.79
CA PRO A 46 7.84 10.54 -5.01
C PRO A 46 8.94 9.55 -4.67
N LEU A 47 9.05 8.48 -5.46
CA LEU A 47 10.17 7.55 -5.34
C LEU A 47 11.46 8.33 -5.60
N GLN A 48 12.25 8.54 -4.56
CA GLN A 48 13.62 8.99 -4.75
C GLN A 48 14.36 7.79 -5.35
N ALA A 49 14.84 7.95 -6.59
CA ALA A 49 15.76 6.96 -7.14
C ALA A 49 16.93 6.84 -6.15
N GLN A 50 17.08 5.66 -5.55
CA GLN A 50 18.24 5.36 -4.73
C GLN A 50 19.48 5.54 -5.62
N PRO A 51 20.52 6.28 -5.20
CA PRO A 51 21.73 6.46 -6.00
C PRO A 51 22.44 5.15 -6.31
#